data_AF-A0A1G0CZ73-F1
#
_entry.id   AF-A0A1G0CZ73-F1
#
_cell.length_a   1.000
_cell.length_b   1.000
_cell.length_c   1.000
_cell.angle_alpha   90.00
_cell.angle_beta   90.00
_cell.angle_gamma   90.00
#
_symmetry.space_group_name_H-M   'P 1'
#
loop_
_entity.id
_entity.type
_entity.pdbx_description
1 polymer ?
#
loop_
_entity_poly.entity_id
_entity_poly.type
_entity_poly.pdbx_seq_one_letter_code
_entity_poly.pdbx_strand_id
1 'polypeptide(L)'
;MRQMFWDDPARFDKFSLQLGSLLFDYSKNRINGETINLLVALAEQAELPACIGRMFGGEKINSTEQRAALHTALRNCSGRSVYVDGKDVMPDVRRVLGLMRRFSDAVRGG
;
A
#
# COMPACT_ATOMS: atom_id res chain seq x y z
N MET A 1 -4.38 16.37 -24.73
CA MET A 1 -5.19 16.34 -23.49
C MET A 1 -6.60 16.88 -23.71
N ARG A 2 -6.77 18.13 -24.16
CA ARG A 2 -8.12 18.70 -24.44
C ARG A 2 -8.99 17.79 -25.30
N GLN A 3 -8.46 17.31 -26.43
CA GLN A 3 -9.18 16.39 -27.32
C GLN A 3 -9.71 15.14 -26.59
N MET A 4 -8.90 14.52 -25.73
CA MET A 4 -9.32 13.31 -25.01
C MET A 4 -10.46 13.55 -24.01
N PHE A 5 -10.63 14.78 -23.51
CA PHE A 5 -11.79 15.16 -22.68
C PHE A 5 -13.00 15.54 -23.54
N TRP A 6 -12.77 16.11 -24.73
CA TRP A 6 -13.84 16.34 -25.70
C TRP A 6 -14.44 15.02 -26.21
N ASP A 7 -13.58 14.06 -26.54
CA ASP A 7 -13.98 12.74 -27.07
C ASP A 7 -14.63 11.85 -26.00
N ASP A 8 -14.29 12.06 -24.73
CA ASP A 8 -14.85 11.32 -23.60
C ASP A 8 -15.27 12.27 -22.47
N PRO A 9 -16.50 12.81 -22.50
CA PRO A 9 -17.00 13.70 -21.45
C PRO A 9 -17.03 13.06 -20.05
N ALA A 10 -17.13 11.73 -19.98
CA ALA A 10 -17.11 10.97 -18.72
C ALA A 10 -15.68 10.60 -18.25
N ARG A 11 -14.64 11.15 -18.90
CA ARG A 11 -13.23 10.82 -18.62
C ARG A 11 -12.83 11.03 -17.17
N PHE A 12 -13.33 12.09 -16.54
CA PHE A 12 -13.05 12.34 -15.12
C PHE A 12 -13.53 11.18 -14.25
N ASP A 13 -14.79 10.77 -14.40
CA ASP A 13 -15.37 9.69 -13.60
C ASP A 13 -14.70 8.34 -13.87
N LYS A 14 -14.36 8.05 -15.14
CA LYS A 14 -13.68 6.81 -15.54
C LYS A 14 -12.25 6.69 -15.02
N PHE A 15 -11.55 7.81 -14.89
CA PHE A 15 -10.14 7.85 -14.48
C PHE A 15 -9.96 8.63 -13.18
N SER A 16 -10.89 8.43 -12.26
CA SER A 16 -10.76 8.88 -10.87
C SER A 16 -11.17 7.77 -9.92
N LEU A 17 -10.58 7.76 -8.73
CA LEU A 17 -10.97 6.87 -7.64
C LEU A 17 -11.27 7.71 -6.39
N GLN A 18 -12.32 7.35 -5.67
CA GLN A 18 -12.65 7.94 -4.38
C GLN A 18 -12.41 6.91 -3.27
N LEU A 19 -11.58 7.25 -2.30
CA LEU A 19 -11.34 6.44 -1.10
C LEU A 19 -11.58 7.30 0.16
N GLY A 20 -12.76 7.13 0.77
CA GLY A 20 -13.16 7.99 1.89
C GLY A 20 -13.19 9.45 1.47
N SER A 21 -12.38 10.30 2.09
CA SER A 21 -12.21 11.71 1.73
C SER A 21 -11.15 11.98 0.65
N LEU A 22 -10.41 10.96 0.20
CA LEU A 22 -9.34 11.12 -0.79
C LEU A 22 -9.88 10.91 -2.20
N LEU A 23 -9.77 11.95 -3.04
CA LEU A 23 -9.98 11.87 -4.48
C LEU A 23 -8.62 11.68 -5.18
N PHE A 24 -8.49 10.59 -5.93
CA PHE A 24 -7.36 10.34 -6.81
C PHE A 24 -7.80 10.51 -8.27
N ASP A 25 -7.69 11.74 -8.78
CA ASP A 25 -7.94 12.08 -10.19
C ASP A 25 -6.67 11.81 -11.02
N TYR A 26 -6.71 10.79 -11.87
CA TYR A 26 -5.65 10.49 -12.83
C TYR A 26 -6.09 10.70 -14.29
N SER A 27 -7.22 11.38 -14.51
CA SER A 27 -7.83 11.62 -15.83
C SER A 27 -7.01 12.51 -16.75
N LYS A 28 -6.12 13.36 -16.20
CA LYS A 28 -5.24 14.26 -16.95
C LYS A 28 -3.92 13.61 -17.38
N ASN A 29 -3.80 12.29 -17.26
CA ASN A 29 -2.71 11.50 -17.83
C ASN A 29 -3.02 11.11 -19.28
N ARG A 30 -1.97 10.85 -20.09
CA ARG A 30 -2.08 10.43 -21.49
C ARG A 30 -2.43 8.94 -21.61
N ILE A 31 -3.62 8.58 -21.17
CA ILE A 31 -4.13 7.20 -21.12
C ILE A 31 -5.53 7.10 -21.72
N ASN A 32 -5.93 5.93 -22.18
CA ASN A 32 -7.31 5.59 -22.52
C ASN A 32 -7.67 4.24 -21.86
N GLY A 33 -8.88 3.73 -22.11
CA GLY A 33 -9.33 2.45 -21.54
C GLY A 33 -8.41 1.28 -21.92
N GLU A 34 -8.00 1.21 -23.19
CA GLU A 34 -7.06 0.21 -23.67
C GLU A 34 -5.70 0.30 -22.97
N THR A 35 -5.16 1.51 -22.81
CA THR A 35 -3.87 1.74 -22.14
C THR A 35 -3.91 1.25 -20.70
N ILE A 36 -4.98 1.53 -19.95
CA ILE A 36 -5.14 1.04 -18.58
C ILE A 36 -5.21 -0.48 -18.57
N ASN A 37 -5.98 -1.10 -19.46
CA ASN A 37 -6.07 -2.56 -19.53
C ASN A 37 -4.71 -3.20 -19.82
N LEU A 38 -3.93 -2.63 -20.75
CA LEU A 38 -2.58 -3.12 -21.06
C LEU A 38 -1.60 -2.94 -19.90
N LEU A 39 -1.66 -1.80 -19.19
CA LEU A 39 -0.82 -1.56 -18.01
C LEU A 39 -1.16 -2.50 -16.85
N VAL A 40 -2.45 -2.79 -16.64
CA VAL A 40 -2.89 -3.77 -15.63
C VAL A 40 -2.45 -5.18 -16.02
N ALA A 41 -2.63 -5.57 -17.27
CA ALA A 41 -2.16 -6.87 -17.76
C ALA A 41 -0.64 -7.01 -17.61
N LEU A 42 0.14 -5.95 -17.85
CA LEU A 42 1.58 -5.96 -17.59
C LEU A 42 1.90 -6.16 -16.11
N ALA A 43 1.15 -5.52 -15.20
CA ALA A 43 1.33 -5.70 -13.76
C ALA A 43 1.01 -7.14 -13.31
N GLU A 44 -0.02 -7.76 -13.90
CA GLU A 44 -0.36 -9.18 -13.68
C GLU A 44 0.73 -10.11 -14.20
N GLN A 45 1.23 -9.88 -15.42
CA GLN A 45 2.34 -10.64 -16.01
C GLN A 45 3.65 -10.51 -15.22
N ALA A 46 3.88 -9.35 -14.59
CA ALA A 46 5.02 -9.13 -13.70
C ALA A 46 4.83 -9.73 -12.30
N GLU A 47 3.77 -10.52 -12.08
CA GLU A 47 3.44 -11.16 -10.81
C GLU A 47 3.31 -10.17 -9.64
N LEU A 48 2.91 -8.92 -9.91
CA LEU A 48 2.77 -7.89 -8.88
C LEU A 48 1.82 -8.33 -7.75
N PRO A 49 0.64 -8.93 -8.01
CA PRO A 49 -0.24 -9.41 -6.94
C PRO A 49 0.43 -10.45 -6.03
N ALA A 50 1.20 -11.38 -6.60
CA ALA A 50 1.94 -12.36 -5.83
C ALA A 50 3.02 -11.67 -4.98
N CYS A 51 3.80 -10.75 -5.56
CA CYS A 51 4.81 -9.97 -4.84
C CYS A 51 4.22 -9.17 -3.67
N ILE A 52 3.02 -8.57 -3.83
CA ILE A 52 2.31 -7.92 -2.74
C ILE A 52 2.00 -8.94 -1.63
N GLY A 53 1.47 -10.11 -1.98
CA GLY A 53 1.22 -11.20 -1.02
C GLY A 53 2.46 -11.60 -0.23
N ARG A 54 3.59 -11.81 -0.93
CA ARG A 54 4.89 -12.16 -0.34
C ARG A 54 5.38 -11.08 0.63
N MET A 55 5.26 -9.80 0.26
CA MET A 55 5.63 -8.67 1.13
C MET A 55 4.80 -8.66 2.41
N PHE A 56 3.47 -8.74 2.31
CA PHE A 56 2.58 -8.75 3.47
C PHE A 56 2.71 -10.03 4.32
N GLY A 57 3.07 -11.15 3.69
CA GLY A 57 3.31 -12.44 4.34
C GLY A 57 4.64 -12.53 5.10
N GLY A 58 5.52 -11.52 4.98
CA GLY A 58 6.79 -11.49 5.69
C GLY A 58 7.91 -12.31 5.05
N GLU A 59 7.77 -12.65 3.77
CA GLU A 59 8.85 -13.29 3.02
C GLU A 59 10.06 -12.37 2.85
N LYS A 60 11.23 -12.98 2.62
CA LYS A 60 12.50 -12.29 2.41
C LYS A 60 12.61 -11.71 1.00
N ILE A 61 11.76 -10.72 0.70
CA ILE A 61 11.70 -10.08 -0.62
C ILE A 61 12.88 -9.13 -0.89
N ASN A 62 13.57 -8.64 0.15
CA ASN A 62 14.84 -7.94 -0.01
C ASN A 62 15.92 -9.00 -0.28
N SER A 63 16.13 -9.30 -1.56
CA SER A 63 16.97 -10.40 -2.01
C SER A 63 18.47 -10.16 -1.82
N THR A 64 18.93 -8.92 -1.80
CA THR A 64 20.36 -8.62 -1.60
C THR A 64 20.79 -8.82 -0.15
N GLU A 65 19.90 -8.49 0.81
CA GLU A 65 20.17 -8.65 2.24
C GLU A 65 19.51 -9.89 2.87
N GLN A 66 18.69 -10.63 2.11
CA GLN A 66 17.91 -11.77 2.59
C GLN A 66 17.00 -11.42 3.79
N ARG A 67 16.22 -10.33 3.65
CA ARG A 67 15.37 -9.77 4.72
C ARG A 67 13.92 -9.57 4.29
N ALA A 68 13.01 -9.67 5.25
CA ALA A 68 11.62 -9.26 5.08
C ALA A 68 11.51 -7.72 5.06
N ALA A 69 10.52 -7.20 4.33
CA ALA A 69 10.26 -5.76 4.23
C ALA A 69 8.86 -5.41 4.79
N LEU A 70 8.76 -5.27 6.12
CA LEU A 70 7.48 -5.24 6.84
C LEU A 70 7.16 -3.89 7.51
N HIS A 71 7.43 -2.78 6.83
CA HIS A 71 6.97 -1.47 7.30
C HIS A 71 5.44 -1.39 7.44
N THR A 72 4.70 -2.27 6.74
CA THR A 72 3.25 -2.45 6.88
C THR A 72 2.85 -3.00 8.26
N ALA A 73 3.65 -3.88 8.87
CA ALA A 73 3.37 -4.45 10.20
C ALA A 73 3.39 -3.38 11.30
N LEU A 74 4.25 -2.36 11.16
CA LEU A 74 4.37 -1.26 12.13
C LEU A 74 3.08 -0.43 12.27
N ARG A 75 2.22 -0.46 11.24
CA ARG A 75 0.95 0.27 11.16
C ARG A 75 -0.26 -0.66 10.99
N ASN A 76 -0.10 -1.93 11.32
CA ASN A 76 -1.16 -2.92 11.20
C ASN A 76 -2.19 -2.77 12.35
N CYS A 77 -3.31 -2.11 12.05
CA CYS A 77 -4.43 -1.94 12.97
C CYS A 77 -5.47 -3.07 12.91
N SER A 78 -5.29 -4.07 12.05
CA SER A 78 -6.30 -5.13 11.83
C SER A 78 -6.36 -6.18 12.94
N GLY A 79 -5.36 -6.21 13.84
CA GLY A 79 -5.21 -7.25 14.86
C GLY A 79 -4.67 -8.58 14.34
N ARG A 80 -4.52 -8.76 13.03
CA ARG A 80 -3.97 -9.99 12.42
C ARG A 80 -2.49 -10.15 12.75
N SER A 81 -2.07 -11.38 13.04
CA SER A 81 -0.65 -11.75 13.20
C SER A 81 0.12 -11.58 11.89
N VAL A 82 1.41 -11.27 12.01
CA VAL A 82 2.33 -11.16 10.87
C VAL A 82 3.59 -11.93 11.25
N TYR A 83 3.97 -12.91 10.43
CA TYR A 83 5.04 -13.84 10.75
C TYR A 83 6.33 -13.49 9.99
N VAL A 84 7.47 -13.60 10.67
CA VAL A 84 8.81 -13.59 10.07
C VAL A 84 9.58 -14.75 10.68
N ASP A 85 10.16 -15.60 9.85
CA ASP A 85 10.94 -16.78 10.29
C ASP A 85 10.19 -17.60 11.37
N GLY A 86 8.87 -17.77 11.19
CA GLY A 86 7.99 -18.53 12.10
C GLY A 86 7.54 -17.81 13.37
N LYS A 87 7.96 -16.55 13.61
CA LYS A 87 7.57 -15.78 14.80
C LYS A 87 6.61 -14.65 14.44
N ASP A 88 5.50 -14.52 15.20
CA ASP A 88 4.63 -13.35 15.11
C ASP A 88 5.35 -12.10 15.65
N VAL A 89 5.48 -11.08 14.81
CA VAL A 89 6.17 -9.82 15.15
C VAL A 89 5.25 -8.79 15.79
N MET A 90 3.93 -8.97 15.71
CA MET A 90 2.95 -8.00 16.18
C MET A 90 2.99 -7.73 17.70
N PRO A 91 3.25 -8.71 18.59
CA PRO A 91 3.45 -8.44 20.02
C PRO A 91 4.61 -7.47 20.28
N ASP A 92 5.73 -7.63 19.56
CA ASP A 92 6.90 -6.77 19.70
C ASP A 92 6.60 -5.33 19.23
N VAL A 93 5.90 -5.18 18.10
CA VAL A 93 5.45 -3.87 17.59
C VAL A 93 4.57 -3.16 18.62
N ARG A 94 3.54 -3.83 19.13
CA ARG A 94 2.61 -3.25 20.12
C ARG A 94 3.31 -2.89 21.43
N ARG A 95 4.27 -3.72 21.87
CA ARG A 95 5.07 -3.45 23.08
C ARG A 95 5.84 -2.13 22.93
N VAL A 96 6.49 -1.91 21.78
CA VAL A 96 7.25 -0.68 21.53
C VAL A 96 6.33 0.54 21.38
N LEU A 97 5.20 0.41 20.68
CA LEU A 97 4.20 1.50 20.62
C LEU A 97 3.68 1.87 22.01
N GLY A 98 3.48 0.89 22.90
CA GLY A 98 3.11 1.11 24.29
C GLY A 98 4.19 1.82 25.11
N LEU A 99 5.46 1.52 24.87
CA LEU A 99 6.61 2.23 25.46
C LEU A 99 6.64 3.69 25.00
N MET A 100 6.52 3.92 23.69
CA MET A 100 6.48 5.27 23.10
C MET A 100 5.35 6.10 23.70
N ARG A 101 4.15 5.50 23.81
CA ARG A 101 2.99 6.16 24.43
C ARG A 101 3.29 6.58 25.88
N ARG A 102 3.78 5.67 26.72
CA ARG A 102 4.10 5.98 28.13
C ARG A 102 5.12 7.12 28.25
N PHE A 103 6.16 7.08 27.41
CA PHE A 103 7.17 8.13 27.39
C PHE A 103 6.57 9.47 26.96
N SER A 104 5.83 9.50 25.86
CA SER A 104 5.20 10.72 25.37
C SER A 104 4.17 11.28 26.35
N ASP A 105 3.39 10.44 27.02
CA ASP A 105 2.42 10.85 28.03
C ASP A 105 3.12 11.47 29.25
N ALA A 106 4.24 10.89 29.71
CA ALA A 106 5.04 11.46 30.79
C ALA A 106 5.60 12.84 30.41
N VAL A 107 6.23 12.97 29.23
CA VAL A 107 6.78 14.26 28.76
C VAL A 107 5.69 15.33 28.60
N ARG A 108 4.51 14.95 28.11
CA ARG A 108 3.37 15.86 27.92
C ARG A 108 2.66 16.20 29.23
N GLY A 109 2.78 15.35 30.25
CA GLY A 109 2.13 15.48 31.55
C GLY A 109 2.88 16.36 32.55
N GLY A 110 4.18 16.62 32.33
CA GLY A 110 5.05 17.33 33.27
C GLY A 110 5.69 16.38 34.28
#